data_AF-A0A2C9USB2-F1
#
_entry.id   AF-A0A2C9USB2-F1
#
_cell.length_a   1.000
_cell.length_b   1.000
_cell.length_c   1.000
_cell.angle_alpha   90.00
_cell.angle_beta   90.00
_cell.angle_gamma   90.00
#
_symmetry.space_group_name_H-M   'P 1'
#
loop_
_entity.id
_entity.type
_entity.pdbx_description
1 polymer ?
#
loop_
_entity_poly.entity_id
_entity_poly.type
_entity_poly.pdbx_seq_one_letter_code
_entity_poly.pdbx_strand_id
1 'polypeptide(L)'
;MEFSQDDFDRLLMFEHTRKSAEATYAKDPLDADNLTKWGGALIELSQFQSVPDAKNMLTDAISKLEEALVINPAKADTLWYIGNANTSYAFLTPDLAEAKVYFDKASDYFQQAVDEEPSNDLYRKSLEVTAKSCTWRFISMESVNRLWVEGLLLLPMQRVPRRTRRVVI
;
A
#
# COMPACT_ATOMS: atom_id res chain seq x y z
N MET A 1 4.09 18.40 6.84
CA MET A 1 4.12 18.23 5.38
C MET A 1 3.37 19.42 4.83
N GLU A 2 4.03 20.32 4.10
CA GLU A 2 3.37 21.46 3.46
C GLU A 2 2.81 20.95 2.13
N PHE A 3 1.49 21.04 1.93
CA PHE A 3 0.87 20.67 0.66
C PHE A 3 1.28 21.71 -0.38
N SER A 4 1.89 21.27 -1.48
CA SER A 4 2.13 22.15 -2.61
C SER A 4 0.82 22.44 -3.34
N GLN A 5 0.79 23.53 -4.11
CA GLN A 5 -0.35 23.84 -4.97
C GLN A 5 -0.60 22.69 -5.97
N ASP A 6 0.47 22.05 -6.46
CA ASP A 6 0.40 20.90 -7.36
C ASP A 6 -0.28 19.68 -6.70
N ASP A 7 -0.04 19.44 -5.41
CA ASP A 7 -0.68 18.34 -4.68
C ASP A 7 -2.19 18.58 -4.53
N PHE A 8 -2.58 19.84 -4.30
CA PHE A 8 -3.99 20.23 -4.21
C PHE A 8 -4.71 20.08 -5.55
N ASP A 9 -4.09 20.54 -6.65
CA ASP A 9 -4.65 20.44 -8.00
C ASP A 9 -4.80 18.97 -8.42
N ARG A 10 -3.83 18.11 -8.09
CA ARG A 10 -3.92 16.66 -8.29
C ARG A 10 -5.07 16.04 -7.51
N LEU A 11 -5.21 16.38 -6.23
CA LEU A 11 -6.30 15.88 -5.40
C LEU A 11 -7.67 16.26 -5.97
N LEU A 12 -7.82 17.51 -6.43
CA LEU A 12 -9.04 17.97 -7.10
C LEU A 12 -9.32 17.18 -8.39
N MET A 13 -8.28 16.90 -9.19
CA MET A 13 -8.40 16.10 -10.41
C MET A 13 -8.87 14.67 -10.11
N PHE A 14 -8.32 14.03 -9.07
CA PHE A 14 -8.72 12.67 -8.69
C PHE A 14 -10.13 12.63 -8.11
N GLU A 15 -10.55 13.61 -7.31
CA GLU A 15 -11.94 13.73 -6.85
C GLU A 15 -12.91 13.91 -8.02
N HIS A 16 -12.57 14.76 -8.98
CA HIS A 16 -13.38 14.93 -10.18
C HIS A 16 -13.47 13.61 -10.98
N THR A 17 -12.36 12.90 -11.12
CA THR A 17 -12.31 11.59 -11.79
C THR A 17 -13.20 10.58 -11.08
N ARG A 18 -13.12 10.48 -9.75
CA ARG A 18 -13.96 9.61 -8.93
C ARG A 18 -15.45 9.89 -9.14
N LYS A 19 -15.87 11.16 -9.04
CA LYS A 19 -17.28 11.57 -9.21
C LYS A 19 -17.79 11.32 -10.62
N SER A 20 -16.98 11.63 -11.63
CA SER A 20 -17.31 11.38 -13.02
C SER A 20 -17.45 9.88 -13.30
N ALA A 21 -16.56 9.08 -12.73
CA ALA A 21 -16.59 7.63 -12.89
C ALA A 21 -17.80 7.00 -12.19
N GLU A 22 -18.15 7.47 -11.00
CA GLU A 22 -19.37 7.08 -10.28
C GLU A 22 -20.64 7.40 -11.10
N ALA A 23 -20.72 8.59 -11.68
CA ALA A 23 -21.84 8.99 -12.54
C ALA A 23 -21.91 8.19 -13.85
N THR A 24 -20.76 7.76 -14.37
CA THR A 24 -20.67 6.91 -15.57
C THR A 24 -21.09 5.48 -15.24
N TYR A 25 -20.63 4.93 -14.11
CA TYR A 25 -21.02 3.60 -13.65
C TYR A 25 -22.53 3.45 -13.43
N ALA A 26 -23.18 4.50 -12.92
CA ALA A 26 -24.64 4.52 -12.78
C ALA A 26 -25.39 4.41 -14.12
N LYS A 27 -24.74 4.76 -15.24
CA LYS A 27 -25.29 4.66 -16.60
C LYS A 27 -24.86 3.38 -17.32
N ASP A 28 -23.60 3.00 -17.15
CA ASP A 28 -22.98 1.82 -17.74
C ASP A 28 -22.04 1.13 -16.73
N PRO A 29 -22.53 0.14 -15.99
CA PRO A 29 -21.72 -0.59 -15.01
C PRO A 29 -20.75 -1.59 -15.65
N LEU A 30 -20.83 -1.81 -16.97
CA LEU A 30 -19.99 -2.75 -17.71
C LEU A 30 -18.81 -2.06 -18.42
N ASP A 31 -18.56 -0.78 -18.14
CA ASP A 31 -17.40 -0.06 -18.64
C ASP A 31 -16.17 -0.35 -17.77
N ALA A 32 -15.36 -1.32 -18.21
CA ALA A 32 -14.10 -1.70 -17.57
C ALA A 32 -13.07 -0.56 -17.54
N ASP A 33 -13.07 0.35 -18.52
CA ASP A 33 -12.16 1.51 -18.54
C ASP A 33 -12.54 2.52 -17.47
N ASN A 34 -13.84 2.77 -17.33
CA ASN A 34 -14.36 3.64 -16.30
C ASN A 34 -14.09 3.08 -14.89
N LEU A 35 -14.34 1.78 -14.68
CA LEU A 35 -14.03 1.10 -13.42
C LEU A 35 -12.54 1.15 -13.08
N THR A 36 -11.67 1.01 -14.09
CA THR A 36 -10.21 1.12 -13.90
C THR A 36 -9.80 2.53 -13.47
N LYS A 37 -10.35 3.56 -14.12
CA LYS A 37 -10.13 4.96 -13.74
C LYS A 37 -10.66 5.27 -12.34
N TRP A 38 -11.81 4.70 -11.98
CA TRP A 38 -12.38 4.85 -10.65
C TRP A 38 -11.45 4.26 -9.58
N GLY A 39 -11.02 3.02 -9.74
CA GLY A 39 -10.09 2.36 -8.83
C GLY A 39 -8.77 3.11 -8.70
N GLY A 40 -8.18 3.54 -9.82
CA GLY A 40 -6.97 4.36 -9.82
C GLY A 40 -7.12 5.67 -9.05
N ALA A 41 -8.22 6.40 -9.26
CA ALA A 41 -8.49 7.63 -8.52
C ALA A 41 -8.65 7.40 -7.01
N LEU A 42 -9.30 6.30 -6.60
CA LEU A 42 -9.44 5.94 -5.18
C LEU A 42 -8.11 5.61 -4.52
N ILE A 43 -7.20 4.91 -5.22
CA ILE A 43 -5.84 4.63 -4.74
C ILE A 43 -5.08 5.93 -4.49
N GLU A 44 -5.13 6.87 -5.43
CA GLU A 44 -4.45 8.17 -5.30
C GLU A 44 -5.03 9.01 -4.17
N LEU A 45 -6.36 9.07 -4.04
CA LEU A 45 -7.03 9.78 -2.96
C LEU A 45 -6.74 9.18 -1.58
N SER A 46 -6.58 7.86 -1.49
CA SER A 46 -6.31 7.16 -0.22
C SER A 46 -5.03 7.63 0.46
N GLN A 47 -4.03 8.09 -0.30
CA GLN A 47 -2.74 8.57 0.24
C GLN A 47 -2.88 9.84 1.09
N PHE A 48 -3.97 10.57 0.93
CA PHE A 48 -4.24 11.82 1.65
C PHE A 48 -5.21 11.66 2.82
N GLN A 49 -5.72 10.44 3.05
CA GLN A 49 -6.69 10.15 4.10
C GLN A 49 -6.04 9.65 5.38
N SER A 50 -6.83 9.55 6.44
CA SER A 50 -6.43 8.84 7.66
C SER A 50 -6.19 7.36 7.36
N VAL A 51 -5.34 6.67 8.13
CA VAL A 51 -5.05 5.24 7.89
C VAL A 51 -6.32 4.36 7.78
N PRO A 52 -7.33 4.49 8.68
CA PRO A 52 -8.58 3.75 8.55
C PRO A 52 -9.34 4.06 7.25
N ASP A 53 -9.46 5.34 6.90
CA ASP A 53 -10.21 5.77 5.72
C ASP A 53 -9.47 5.35 4.43
N ALA A 54 -8.15 5.47 4.42
CA ALA A 54 -7.29 5.00 3.33
C ALA A 54 -7.47 3.51 3.08
N LYS A 55 -7.50 2.69 4.15
CA LYS A 55 -7.78 1.24 4.01
C LYS A 55 -9.15 0.95 3.43
N ASN A 56 -10.18 1.70 3.82
CA ASN A 56 -11.52 1.57 3.25
C ASN A 56 -11.52 1.92 1.76
N MET A 57 -10.94 3.07 1.39
CA MET A 57 -10.83 3.50 -0.01
C MET A 57 -10.05 2.53 -0.88
N LEU A 58 -8.97 1.94 -0.35
CA LEU A 58 -8.19 0.91 -1.06
C LEU A 58 -8.99 -0.38 -1.26
N THR A 59 -9.81 -0.76 -0.28
CA THR A 59 -10.70 -1.93 -0.40
C THR A 59 -11.77 -1.69 -1.46
N ASP A 60 -12.37 -0.50 -1.47
CA ASP A 60 -13.34 -0.10 -2.50
C ASP A 60 -12.68 -0.04 -3.88
N ALA A 61 -11.44 0.46 -3.98
CA ALA A 61 -10.68 0.49 -5.22
C ALA A 61 -10.44 -0.92 -5.77
N ILE A 62 -10.00 -1.86 -4.91
CA ILE A 62 -9.78 -3.26 -5.29
C ILE A 62 -11.09 -3.87 -5.82
N SER A 63 -12.20 -3.67 -5.11
CA SER A 63 -13.52 -4.18 -5.54
C SER A 63 -13.91 -3.66 -6.93
N LYS A 64 -13.73 -2.37 -7.22
CA LYS A 64 -14.03 -1.80 -8.54
C LYS A 64 -13.10 -2.30 -9.64
N LEU A 65 -11.84 -2.54 -9.33
CA LEU A 65 -10.88 -3.09 -10.28
C LEU A 65 -11.13 -4.58 -10.55
N GLU A 66 -11.56 -5.35 -9.54
CA GLU A 66 -11.99 -6.73 -9.72
C GLU A 66 -13.25 -6.81 -10.61
N GLU A 67 -14.23 -5.91 -10.42
CA GLU A 67 -15.37 -5.78 -11.35
C GLU A 67 -14.88 -5.51 -12.79
N ALA A 68 -13.87 -4.65 -12.98
CA ALA A 68 -13.29 -4.40 -14.29
C ALA A 68 -12.63 -5.65 -14.90
N LEU A 69 -11.96 -6.49 -14.09
CA LEU A 69 -11.35 -7.74 -14.56
C LEU A 69 -12.39 -8.81 -14.90
N VAL A 70 -13.55 -8.83 -14.25
CA VAL A 70 -14.66 -9.71 -14.64
C VAL A 70 -15.14 -9.38 -16.06
N ILE A 71 -15.12 -8.10 -16.42
CA ILE A 71 -15.52 -7.63 -17.76
C ILE A 71 -14.38 -7.85 -18.77
N ASN A 72 -13.15 -7.50 -18.41
CA ASN A 72 -11.96 -7.67 -19.25
C ASN A 72 -10.79 -8.24 -18.44
N PRO A 73 -10.62 -9.58 -18.43
CA PRO A 73 -9.60 -10.23 -17.60
C PRO A 73 -8.17 -10.03 -18.11
N ALA A 74 -7.98 -9.75 -19.40
CA ALA A 74 -6.67 -9.54 -20.02
C ALA A 74 -6.16 -8.10 -19.89
N LYS A 75 -6.74 -7.32 -18.95
CA LYS A 75 -6.49 -5.89 -18.83
C LYS A 75 -5.31 -5.61 -17.89
N ALA A 76 -4.12 -5.53 -18.49
CA ALA A 76 -2.85 -5.41 -17.77
C ALA A 76 -2.74 -4.17 -16.85
N ASP A 77 -3.31 -3.03 -17.25
CA ASP A 77 -3.35 -1.81 -16.43
C ASP A 77 -4.21 -2.00 -15.18
N THR A 78 -5.38 -2.66 -15.29
CA THR A 78 -6.23 -2.98 -14.15
C THR A 78 -5.51 -3.92 -13.17
N LEU A 79 -4.85 -4.97 -13.67
CA LEU A 79 -4.03 -5.89 -12.86
C LEU A 79 -2.95 -5.12 -12.11
N TRP A 80 -2.27 -4.20 -12.79
CA TRP A 80 -1.25 -3.35 -12.17
C TRP A 80 -1.82 -2.43 -11.08
N TYR A 81 -2.99 -1.82 -11.30
CA TYR A 81 -3.65 -1.00 -10.27
C TYR A 81 -4.03 -1.82 -9.02
N ILE A 82 -4.50 -3.06 -9.18
CA ILE A 82 -4.80 -3.95 -8.04
C ILE A 82 -3.52 -4.26 -7.25
N GLY A 83 -2.41 -4.53 -7.94
CA GLY A 83 -1.12 -4.74 -7.29
C GLY A 83 -0.68 -3.54 -6.45
N ASN A 84 -0.85 -2.32 -6.98
CA ASN A 84 -0.55 -1.10 -6.24
C ASN A 84 -1.48 -0.90 -5.03
N ALA A 85 -2.77 -1.16 -5.18
CA ALA A 85 -3.72 -1.05 -4.08
C ALA A 85 -3.37 -1.99 -2.92
N ASN A 86 -3.05 -3.26 -3.23
CA ASN A 86 -2.61 -4.24 -2.24
C ASN A 86 -1.29 -3.85 -1.59
N THR A 87 -0.34 -3.33 -2.37
CA THR A 87 0.95 -2.82 -1.85
C THR A 87 0.72 -1.68 -0.85
N SER A 88 -0.09 -0.69 -1.20
CA SER A 88 -0.46 0.41 -0.30
C SER A 88 -1.17 -0.09 0.95
N TYR A 89 -2.10 -1.06 0.82
CA TYR A 89 -2.78 -1.67 1.96
C TYR A 89 -1.80 -2.38 2.89
N ALA A 90 -0.84 -3.11 2.33
CA ALA A 90 0.22 -3.76 3.10
C ALA A 90 1.03 -2.75 3.90
N PHE A 91 1.42 -1.62 3.29
CA PHE A 91 2.15 -0.54 3.98
C PHE A 91 1.36 0.07 5.14
N LEU A 92 0.05 0.21 5.00
CA LEU A 92 -0.85 0.72 6.05
C LEU A 92 -1.16 -0.31 7.16
N THR A 93 -0.75 -1.57 6.97
CA THR A 93 -1.02 -2.66 7.93
C THR A 93 0.18 -2.85 8.86
N PRO A 94 0.04 -2.62 10.18
CA PRO A 94 1.15 -2.77 11.12
C PRO A 94 1.58 -4.22 11.31
N ASP A 95 0.62 -5.15 11.26
CA ASP A 95 0.89 -6.58 11.38
C ASP A 95 1.63 -7.10 10.15
N LEU A 96 2.83 -7.66 10.36
CA LEU A 96 3.65 -8.13 9.27
C LEU A 96 3.09 -9.38 8.60
N ALA A 97 2.47 -10.29 9.36
CA ALA A 97 1.94 -11.52 8.79
C ALA A 97 0.77 -11.21 7.84
N GLU A 98 -0.12 -10.31 8.27
CA GLU A 98 -1.20 -9.79 7.46
C GLU A 98 -0.66 -8.99 6.26
N ALA A 99 0.29 -8.06 6.48
CA ALA A 99 0.89 -7.29 5.40
C ALA A 99 1.59 -8.19 4.35
N LYS A 100 2.19 -9.31 4.76
CA LYS A 100 2.79 -10.28 3.83
C LYS A 100 1.77 -10.81 2.83
N VAL A 101 0.57 -11.17 3.31
CA VAL A 101 -0.49 -11.70 2.44
C VAL A 101 -0.85 -10.70 1.36
N TYR A 102 -0.92 -9.41 1.70
CA TYR A 102 -1.18 -8.35 0.73
C TYR A 102 0.00 -8.12 -0.23
N PHE A 103 1.24 -8.21 0.24
CA PHE A 103 2.41 -8.15 -0.66
C PHE A 103 2.48 -9.33 -1.62
N ASP A 104 2.20 -10.54 -1.14
CA ASP A 104 2.17 -11.75 -1.98
C ASP A 104 1.09 -11.61 -3.06
N LYS A 105 -0.12 -11.19 -2.69
CA LYS A 105 -1.19 -10.86 -3.66
C LYS A 105 -0.75 -9.80 -4.67
N ALA A 106 -0.10 -8.73 -4.21
CA ALA A 106 0.38 -7.68 -5.10
C ALA A 106 1.38 -8.22 -6.13
N SER A 107 2.32 -9.06 -5.69
CA SER A 107 3.26 -9.74 -6.57
C SER A 107 2.56 -10.62 -7.61
N ASP A 108 1.54 -11.38 -7.22
CA ASP A 108 0.77 -12.23 -8.15
C ASP A 108 0.06 -11.40 -9.23
N TYR A 109 -0.53 -10.26 -8.87
CA TYR A 109 -1.17 -9.36 -9.83
C TYR A 109 -0.17 -8.66 -10.75
N PHE A 110 0.99 -8.23 -10.22
CA PHE A 110 2.04 -7.66 -11.06
C PHE A 110 2.63 -8.67 -12.03
N GLN A 111 2.79 -9.93 -11.60
CA GLN A 111 3.23 -11.00 -12.49
C GLN A 111 2.23 -11.20 -13.63
N GLN A 112 0.93 -11.28 -13.33
CA GLN A 112 -0.11 -11.36 -14.36
C GLN A 112 -0.07 -10.16 -15.31
N ALA A 113 0.10 -8.93 -14.80
CA ALA A 113 0.23 -7.75 -15.66
C ALA A 113 1.45 -7.82 -16.60
N VAL A 114 2.58 -8.36 -16.12
CA VAL A 114 3.77 -8.60 -16.94
C VAL A 114 3.55 -9.72 -17.95
N ASP A 115 2.80 -10.76 -17.60
CA ASP A 115 2.52 -11.88 -18.49
C ASP A 115 1.60 -11.43 -19.65
N GLU A 116 0.63 -10.55 -19.38
CA GLU A 116 -0.25 -9.95 -20.40
C GLU A 116 0.49 -8.92 -21.28
N GLU A 117 1.26 -8.01 -20.68
CA GLU A 117 2.02 -6.99 -21.42
C GLU A 117 3.51 -7.00 -21.04
N PRO A 118 4.29 -7.98 -21.55
CA PRO A 118 5.67 -8.14 -21.16
C PRO A 118 6.53 -6.98 -21.62
N SER A 119 6.17 -6.24 -22.67
CA SER A 119 6.93 -5.06 -23.14
C SER A 119 6.86 -3.85 -22.20
N ASN A 120 5.95 -3.86 -21.23
CA ASN A 120 5.73 -2.72 -20.36
C ASN A 120 6.72 -2.71 -19.18
N ASP A 121 7.72 -1.83 -19.27
CA ASP A 121 8.75 -1.70 -18.23
C ASP A 121 8.19 -1.24 -16.88
N LEU A 122 7.04 -0.56 -16.85
CA LEU A 122 6.41 -0.13 -15.61
C LEU A 122 6.01 -1.35 -14.76
N TYR A 123 5.41 -2.36 -15.38
CA TYR A 123 4.90 -3.53 -14.67
C TYR A 123 6.02 -4.38 -14.10
N ARG A 124 7.09 -4.57 -14.88
CA ARG A 124 8.31 -5.25 -14.40
C ARG A 124 8.94 -4.53 -13.21
N LYS A 125 9.05 -3.20 -13.28
CA LYS A 125 9.59 -2.39 -12.18
C LYS A 125 8.73 -2.51 -10.93
N SER A 126 7.40 -2.45 -11.06
CA SER A 126 6.49 -2.64 -9.92
C SER A 126 6.64 -4.01 -9.28
N LEU A 127 6.73 -5.08 -10.07
CA LEU A 127 7.00 -6.43 -9.57
C LEU A 127 8.32 -6.49 -8.78
N GLU A 128 9.39 -5.94 -9.35
CA GLU A 128 10.72 -5.92 -8.71
C GLU A 128 10.72 -5.11 -7.40
N VAL A 129 10.07 -3.94 -7.40
CA VAL A 129 9.96 -3.09 -6.22
C VAL A 129 9.15 -3.77 -5.13
N THR A 130 8.04 -4.44 -5.45
CA THR A 130 7.21 -5.14 -4.47
C THR A 130 7.93 -6.33 -3.84
N ALA A 131 8.65 -7.12 -4.64
CA ALA A 131 9.49 -8.21 -4.15
C ALA A 131 10.57 -7.69 -3.18
N LYS A 132 11.20 -6.57 -3.52
CA LYS A 132 12.17 -5.90 -2.65
C LYS A 132 11.50 -5.37 -1.38
N SER A 133 10.42 -4.61 -1.48
CA SER A 133 9.72 -4.01 -0.33
C SER A 133 9.25 -5.03 0.69
N CYS A 134 8.73 -6.17 0.23
CA CYS A 134 8.46 -7.33 1.08
C CYS A 134 9.76 -7.77 1.77
N THR A 135 10.83 -8.00 1.04
CA THR A 135 12.10 -8.45 1.62
C THR A 135 12.71 -7.44 2.62
N TRP A 136 12.77 -6.15 2.30
CA TRP A 136 13.37 -5.11 3.15
C TRP A 136 12.60 -4.88 4.45
N ARG A 137 11.26 -4.87 4.39
CA ARG A 137 10.43 -4.68 5.58
C ARG A 137 10.63 -5.83 6.57
N PHE A 138 10.85 -7.04 6.05
CA PHE A 138 11.12 -8.21 6.88
C PHE A 138 12.58 -8.29 7.35
N ILE A 139 13.57 -7.94 6.53
CA ILE A 139 14.99 -7.90 6.94
C ILE A 139 15.22 -6.80 7.99
N SER A 140 14.65 -5.62 7.82
CA SER A 140 14.77 -4.52 8.80
C SER A 140 14.20 -4.95 10.16
N MET A 141 13.08 -5.68 10.17
CA MET A 141 12.49 -6.21 11.39
C MET A 141 13.24 -7.42 11.94
N GLU A 142 13.73 -8.35 11.12
CA GLU A 142 14.57 -9.48 11.57
C GLU A 142 15.89 -8.98 12.17
N SER A 143 16.46 -7.90 11.64
CA SER A 143 17.67 -7.29 12.20
C SER A 143 17.38 -6.65 13.56
N VAL A 144 16.23 -5.98 13.71
CA VAL A 144 15.75 -5.47 15.00
C VAL A 144 15.43 -6.63 15.95
N ASN A 145 14.75 -7.68 15.50
CA ASN A 145 14.31 -8.79 16.33
C ASN A 145 15.47 -9.72 16.72
N ARG A 146 16.49 -9.93 15.86
CA ARG A 146 17.75 -10.62 16.23
C ARG A 146 18.52 -9.85 17.28
N LEU A 147 18.56 -8.52 17.22
CA LEU A 147 19.17 -7.71 18.28
C LEU A 147 18.43 -7.84 19.62
N TRP A 148 17.12 -8.12 19.60
CA TRP A 148 16.33 -8.40 20.81
C TRP A 148 16.43 -9.86 21.28
N VAL A 149 16.54 -10.83 20.37
CA VAL A 149 16.64 -12.28 20.68
C VAL A 149 18.05 -12.70 21.09
N GLU A 150 19.10 -12.11 20.50
CA GLU A 150 20.50 -12.33 20.89
C GLU A 150 20.90 -11.48 22.12
N GLY A 151 20.02 -10.57 22.57
CA GLY A 151 20.26 -9.64 23.68
C GLY A 151 19.75 -10.08 25.05
N LEU A 152 19.11 -11.25 25.23
CA LEU A 152 18.56 -11.62 26.54
C LEU A 152 18.50 -13.14 26.81
N LEU A 153 19.67 -13.74 27.03
CA LEU A 153 19.82 -14.82 28.01
C LEU A 153 21.13 -14.57 28.79
N LEU A 154 21.03 -13.84 29.92
CA LEU A 154 21.69 -14.14 31.21
C LEU A 154 21.30 -13.05 32.25
N LEU A 155 20.43 -13.46 33.18
CA LEU A 155 19.91 -12.80 34.40
C LEU A 155 21.01 -12.41 35.44
N PRO A 156 20.72 -11.87 36.67
CA PRO A 156 19.54 -11.21 37.26
C PRO A 156 19.85 -9.92 38.07
N MET A 157 18.78 -9.26 38.55
CA MET A 157 18.66 -8.38 39.74
C MET A 157 19.93 -7.89 40.46
N GLN A 158 20.11 -6.57 40.58
CA GLN A 158 20.21 -5.90 41.89
C GLN A 158 19.64 -4.47 41.86
N ARG A 159 18.95 -4.15 42.95
CA ARG A 159 18.23 -2.91 43.26
C ARG A 159 19.17 -1.95 44.01
N VAL A 160 18.97 -0.63 43.80
CA VAL A 160 19.15 0.51 44.76
C VAL A 160 20.59 1.10 44.90
N PRO A 161 20.82 2.40 45.27
CA PRO A 161 19.96 3.61 45.36
C PRO A 161 20.48 4.87 44.61
N ARG A 162 19.58 5.85 44.46
CA ARG A 162 19.89 7.27 44.24
C ARG A 162 20.71 7.83 45.42
N ARG A 163 21.79 8.56 45.13
CA ARG A 163 22.45 9.46 46.08
C ARG A 163 22.52 10.88 45.50
N THR A 164 21.60 11.71 45.96
CA THR A 164 21.75 13.16 46.02
C THR A 164 22.92 13.52 46.94
N ARG A 165 23.75 14.47 46.51
CA ARG A 165 24.61 15.39 47.31
C ARG A 165 25.22 16.37 46.29
N ARG A 166 25.51 17.63 46.55
CA ARG A 166 25.12 18.66 47.53
C ARG A 166 25.98 19.87 47.09
N VAL A 167 25.43 21.07 47.17
CA VAL A 167 26.14 22.36 47.06
C VAL A 167 27.24 22.47 48.12
N VAL A 168 28.42 22.98 47.73
CA VAL A 168 29.53 23.60 48.52
C VAL A 168 30.44 24.28 47.48
N ILE A 169 30.90 25.55 47.50
CA ILE A 169 30.69 26.83 48.21
C ILE A 169 30.86 27.90 47.13
#